data_AF-A0A433CDE0-F1
#
_entry.id   AF-A0A433CDE0-F1
#
_cell.length_a   1.000
_cell.length_b   1.000
_cell.length_c   1.000
_cell.angle_alpha   90.00
_cell.angle_beta   90.00
_cell.angle_gamma   90.00
#
_symmetry.space_group_name_H-M   'P 1'
#
loop_
_entity.id
_entity.type
_entity.pdbx_description
1 polymer ?
#
loop_
_entity_poly.entity_id
_entity_poly.type
_entity_poly.pdbx_seq_one_letter_code
_entity_poly.pdbx_strand_id
1 'polypeptide(L)'
;MSEPANCTWKGLPEQTRDNILIYQTNMTVTSAVFIVVFGVGLSLFRLWRGQFRNTAQINVFCSLITELIETIGKAIGNNGFNSSDLCRAQSALIIFGTISSVLLSMLCAMDLITVIAYHRSTEQELKPAEAPVEPENSLHEGIQNEIMYYFSVLFGQGQELDLDDLEVSVIWTLAGQGYAGPADFYCWVTGPSAALGFFYVPVWITFLL
;
A
#
# COMPACT_ATOMS: atom_id res chain seq x y z
N MET A 1 -12.40 6.27 31.00
CA MET A 1 -11.21 6.83 30.31
C MET A 1 -10.00 6.26 31.02
N SER A 2 -9.32 5.29 30.39
CA SER A 2 -8.03 4.79 30.85
C SER A 2 -6.97 5.87 30.62
N GLU A 3 -6.05 6.06 31.56
CA GLU A 3 -4.91 6.97 31.40
C GLU A 3 -4.16 6.63 30.10
N PRO A 4 -3.70 7.64 29.33
CA PRO A 4 -2.83 7.38 28.19
C PRO A 4 -1.59 6.67 28.71
N ALA A 5 -1.28 5.51 28.12
CA ALA A 5 -0.09 4.75 28.48
C ALA A 5 1.11 5.70 28.45
N ASN A 6 1.76 5.86 29.60
CA ASN A 6 2.93 6.71 29.72
C ASN A 6 4.10 5.97 29.06
N CYS A 7 4.34 6.26 27.79
CA CYS A 7 5.30 5.54 26.96
C CYS A 7 6.75 5.97 27.23
N THR A 8 7.17 5.94 28.50
CA THR A 8 8.54 6.33 28.90
C THR A 8 9.40 5.12 29.22
N TRP A 9 10.58 5.08 28.58
CA TRP A 9 11.65 4.08 28.63
C TRP A 9 12.27 3.78 30.00
N LYS A 10 11.95 4.59 31.01
CA LYS A 10 12.54 4.52 32.36
C LYS A 10 11.94 3.35 33.14
N GLY A 11 12.24 2.11 32.73
CA GLY A 11 11.80 0.92 33.46
C GLY A 11 11.98 -0.42 32.73
N LEU A 12 12.30 -0.41 31.43
CA LEU A 12 12.51 -1.66 30.68
C LEU A 12 13.85 -2.32 31.04
N PRO A 13 13.90 -3.67 31.07
CA PRO A 13 15.15 -4.43 31.21
C PRO A 13 16.18 -4.01 30.15
N GLU A 14 17.46 -4.02 30.52
CA GLU A 14 18.58 -3.61 29.64
C GLU A 14 18.60 -4.40 28.31
N GLN A 15 18.34 -5.71 28.37
CA GLN A 15 18.23 -6.56 27.18
C GLN A 15 17.10 -6.13 26.22
N THR A 16 15.99 -5.62 26.75
CA THR A 16 14.88 -5.11 25.92
C THR A 16 15.31 -3.83 25.21
N ARG A 17 16.10 -2.98 25.88
CA ARG A 17 16.62 -1.73 25.32
C ARG A 17 17.56 -1.96 24.14
N ASP A 18 18.46 -2.95 24.24
CA ASP A 18 19.40 -3.26 23.16
C ASP A 18 18.67 -3.79 21.91
N ASN A 19 17.69 -4.67 22.09
CA ASN A 19 16.86 -5.19 20.99
C ASN A 19 16.09 -4.06 20.27
N ILE A 20 15.60 -3.08 21.03
CA ILE A 20 14.92 -1.92 20.47
C ILE A 20 15.90 -1.05 19.67
N LEU A 21 17.11 -0.81 20.20
CA LEU A 21 18.11 0.00 19.49
C LEU A 21 18.49 -0.65 18.15
N ILE A 22 18.68 -1.98 18.13
CA ILE A 22 18.94 -2.74 16.90
C ILE A 22 17.76 -2.58 15.93
N TYR A 23 16.54 -2.74 16.43
CA TYR A 23 15.33 -2.59 15.61
C TYR A 23 15.20 -1.19 15.01
N GLN A 24 15.35 -0.13 15.81
CA GLN A 24 15.28 1.26 15.36
C GLN A 24 16.38 1.58 14.34
N THR A 25 17.58 1.03 14.54
CA THR A 25 18.68 1.17 13.58
C THR A 25 18.32 0.52 12.24
N ASN A 26 17.83 -0.72 12.27
CA ASN A 26 17.41 -1.44 11.06
C ASN A 26 16.25 -0.74 10.34
N MET A 27 15.28 -0.20 11.07
CA MET A 27 14.17 0.57 10.51
C MET A 27 14.66 1.87 9.88
N THR A 28 15.59 2.57 10.52
CA THR A 28 16.18 3.81 10.00
C THR A 28 16.94 3.55 8.71
N VAL A 29 17.77 2.51 8.67
CA VAL A 29 18.51 2.12 7.47
C VAL A 29 17.56 1.72 6.34
N THR A 30 16.58 0.86 6.63
CA THR A 30 15.58 0.43 5.62
C THR A 30 14.81 1.61 5.07
N SER A 31 14.37 2.53 5.93
CA SER A 31 13.65 3.75 5.54
C SER A 31 14.52 4.66 4.66
N ALA A 32 15.79 4.84 5.01
CA ALA A 32 16.72 5.65 4.23
C ALA A 32 16.97 5.06 2.83
N VAL A 33 17.17 3.74 2.74
CA VAL A 33 17.30 3.04 1.46
C VAL A 33 16.04 3.22 0.63
N PHE A 34 14.86 3.07 1.24
CA PHE A 34 13.59 3.24 0.55
C PHE A 34 13.40 4.67 0.00
N ILE A 35 13.73 5.70 0.79
CA ILE A 35 13.67 7.10 0.33
C ILE A 35 14.57 7.32 -0.90
N VAL A 36 15.77 6.74 -0.91
CA VAL A 36 16.68 6.83 -2.06
C VAL A 36 16.07 6.11 -3.28
N VAL A 37 15.56 4.90 -3.11
CA VAL A 37 14.91 4.13 -4.18
C VAL A 37 13.70 4.88 -4.74
N PHE A 38 12.86 5.45 -3.88
CA PHE A 38 11.73 6.28 -4.27
C PHE A 38 12.19 7.52 -5.04
N GLY A 39 13.23 8.21 -4.57
CA GLY A 39 13.78 9.38 -5.26
C GLY A 39 14.30 9.06 -6.67
N VAL A 40 14.96 7.92 -6.84
CA VAL A 40 15.38 7.41 -8.16
C VAL A 40 14.16 7.07 -9.01
N GLY A 41 13.19 6.33 -8.47
CA GLY A 41 11.95 5.97 -9.16
C GLY A 41 11.16 7.18 -9.62
N LEU A 42 11.01 8.20 -8.79
CA LEU A 42 10.35 9.47 -9.13
C LEU A 42 11.11 10.24 -10.21
N SER A 43 12.44 10.23 -10.16
CA SER A 43 13.28 10.89 -11.17
C SER A 43 13.12 10.21 -12.53
N LEU A 44 13.16 8.87 -12.56
CA LEU A 44 12.87 8.08 -13.76
C LEU A 44 11.44 8.32 -14.25
N PHE A 45 10.45 8.32 -13.34
CA PHE A 45 9.06 8.56 -13.71
C PHE A 45 8.86 9.93 -14.38
N ARG A 46 9.51 10.98 -13.84
CA ARG A 46 9.45 12.32 -14.43
C ARG A 46 10.14 12.41 -15.79
N LEU A 47 11.32 11.80 -15.91
CA LEU A 47 12.07 11.79 -17.17
C LEU A 47 11.34 11.03 -18.29
N TRP A 48 10.57 10.01 -17.91
CA TRP A 48 9.93 9.09 -18.86
C TRP A 48 8.40 9.26 -18.91
N ARG A 49 7.85 10.35 -18.36
CA ARG A 49 6.40 10.58 -18.23
C ARG A 49 5.61 10.40 -19.54
N GLY A 50 6.22 10.70 -20.69
CA GLY A 50 5.59 10.51 -22.00
C GLY A 50 5.68 9.10 -22.60
N GLN A 51 6.46 8.20 -21.98
CA GLN A 51 6.69 6.83 -22.46
C GLN A 51 6.00 5.76 -21.60
N PHE A 52 5.48 6.11 -20.42
CA PHE A 52 4.66 5.20 -19.62
C PHE A 52 3.29 5.00 -20.28
N ARG A 53 3.25 4.09 -21.26
CA ARG A 53 2.00 3.60 -21.84
C ARG A 53 1.54 2.31 -21.18
N ASN A 54 2.43 1.60 -20.49
CA ASN A 54 2.10 0.30 -19.92
C ASN A 54 1.55 0.47 -18.49
N THR A 55 0.37 -0.09 -18.26
CA THR A 55 -0.32 -0.08 -16.98
C THR A 55 0.51 -0.68 -15.84
N ALA A 56 1.28 -1.73 -16.13
CA ALA A 56 2.18 -2.35 -15.15
C ALA A 56 3.19 -1.34 -14.57
N GLN A 57 3.68 -0.40 -15.38
CA GLN A 57 4.65 0.59 -14.92
C GLN A 57 3.99 1.63 -13.99
N ILE A 58 2.74 2.00 -14.27
CA ILE A 58 1.95 2.88 -13.41
C ILE A 58 1.74 2.20 -12.06
N ASN A 59 1.29 0.94 -12.06
CA ASN A 59 1.05 0.20 -10.83
C ASN A 59 2.32 0.04 -9.97
N VAL A 60 3.48 -0.23 -10.59
CA VAL A 60 4.78 -0.26 -9.89
C VAL A 60 5.11 1.10 -9.26
N PHE A 61 4.90 2.20 -9.97
CA PHE A 61 5.13 3.53 -9.42
C PHE A 61 4.19 3.84 -8.25
N CYS A 62 2.93 3.42 -8.33
CA CYS A 62 1.96 3.61 -7.27
C CYS A 62 2.27 2.76 -6.04
N SER A 63 2.81 1.55 -6.22
CA SER A 63 3.33 0.73 -5.11
C SER A 63 4.49 1.43 -4.39
N LEU A 64 5.37 2.13 -5.13
CA LEU A 64 6.42 2.94 -4.49
C LEU A 64 5.85 4.09 -3.64
N ILE A 65 4.71 4.66 -4.03
CA ILE A 65 4.04 5.71 -3.24
C ILE A 65 3.45 5.12 -1.96
N THR A 66 2.79 3.97 -2.01
CA THR A 66 2.18 3.35 -0.82
C THR A 66 3.23 2.95 0.21
N GLU A 67 4.35 2.39 -0.25
CA GLU A 67 5.51 2.07 0.58
C GLU A 67 6.19 3.33 1.16
N LEU A 68 6.19 4.45 0.42
CA LEU A 68 6.67 5.73 0.95
C LEU A 68 5.78 6.22 2.10
N ILE A 69 4.45 6.13 1.94
CA ILE A 69 3.49 6.54 2.97
C ILE A 69 3.69 5.70 4.24
N GLU A 70 3.85 4.39 4.10
CA GLU A 70 4.18 3.50 5.21
C GLU A 70 5.50 3.89 5.88
N THR A 71 6.53 4.16 5.08
CA THR A 71 7.86 4.58 5.56
C THR A 71 7.80 5.90 6.34
N ILE A 72 7.00 6.86 5.88
CA ILE A 72 6.75 8.12 6.59
C ILE A 72 6.09 7.83 7.94
N GLY A 73 5.09 6.95 7.98
CA GLY A 73 4.47 6.50 9.23
C GLY A 73 5.50 5.90 10.19
N LYS A 74 6.34 4.98 9.73
CA LYS A 74 7.42 4.39 10.55
C LYS A 74 8.41 5.46 11.05
N ALA A 75 8.82 6.39 10.19
CA ALA A 75 9.75 7.47 10.54
C ALA A 75 9.19 8.43 11.60
N ILE A 76 7.89 8.71 11.57
CA ILE A 76 7.23 9.51 12.62
C ILE A 76 7.38 8.85 13.99
N GLY A 77 7.30 7.51 14.06
CA GLY A 77 7.44 6.77 15.32
C GLY A 77 8.82 6.75 15.93
N ASN A 78 9.87 6.82 15.11
CA ASN A 78 11.25 6.83 15.60
C ASN A 78 11.58 8.07 16.46
N ASN A 79 10.80 9.15 16.35
CA ASN A 79 11.02 10.36 17.15
C ASN A 79 10.33 10.32 18.54
N GLY A 80 9.62 9.24 18.84
CA GLY A 80 8.85 9.10 20.08
C GLY A 80 7.54 9.90 20.07
N PHE A 81 6.54 9.40 20.78
CA PHE A 81 5.21 10.01 20.84
C PHE A 81 4.99 10.74 22.17
N ASN A 82 4.74 12.04 22.09
CA ASN A 82 4.24 12.82 23.21
C ASN A 82 2.72 13.10 23.10
N SER A 83 2.07 12.72 21.99
CA SER A 83 0.63 12.95 21.77
C SER A 83 -0.08 11.74 21.17
N SER A 84 -1.32 11.52 21.62
CA SER A 84 -2.23 10.50 21.08
C SER A 84 -2.53 10.69 19.59
N ASP A 85 -2.52 11.93 19.11
CA ASP A 85 -2.87 12.27 17.73
C ASP A 85 -1.76 11.89 16.76
N LEU A 86 -0.49 12.07 17.14
CA LEU A 86 0.65 11.60 16.35
C LEU A 86 0.66 10.07 16.27
N CYS A 87 0.35 9.39 17.36
CA CYS A 87 0.23 7.93 17.43
C CYS A 87 -0.89 7.41 16.48
N ARG A 88 -2.04 8.07 16.45
CA ARG A 88 -3.15 7.77 15.52
C ARG A 88 -2.76 8.03 14.06
N ALA A 89 -2.22 9.21 13.77
CA ALA A 89 -1.79 9.57 12.42
C ALA A 89 -0.73 8.60 11.89
N GLN A 90 0.23 8.23 12.74
CA GLN A 90 1.25 7.25 12.42
C GLN A 90 0.63 5.88 12.06
N SER A 91 -0.25 5.37 12.92
CA SER A 91 -0.92 4.09 12.71
C SER A 91 -1.71 4.10 11.40
N ALA A 92 -2.43 5.18 11.14
CA ALA A 92 -3.20 5.36 9.92
C ALA A 92 -2.32 5.32 8.67
N LEU A 93 -1.17 6.03 8.67
CA LEU A 93 -0.22 6.02 7.55
C LEU A 93 0.35 4.62 7.29
N ILE A 94 0.71 3.89 8.35
CA ILE A 94 1.25 2.53 8.20
C ILE A 94 0.17 1.60 7.65
N ILE A 95 -1.03 1.61 8.24
CA ILE A 95 -2.14 0.74 7.81
C ILE A 95 -2.55 1.05 6.36
N PHE A 96 -2.68 2.32 6.02
CA PHE A 96 -3.00 2.74 4.66
C PHE A 96 -1.93 2.29 3.68
N GLY A 97 -0.65 2.59 3.96
CA GLY A 97 0.46 2.22 3.09
C GLY A 97 0.51 0.70 2.86
N THR A 98 0.38 -0.10 3.93
CA THR A 98 0.41 -1.56 3.80
C THR A 98 -0.79 -2.12 3.05
N ILE A 99 -2.02 -1.70 3.39
CA ILE A 99 -3.23 -2.21 2.71
C ILE A 99 -3.21 -1.82 1.23
N SER A 100 -2.88 -0.57 0.91
CA SER A 100 -2.78 -0.12 -0.47
C SER A 100 -1.68 -0.85 -1.24
N SER A 101 -0.53 -1.15 -0.63
CA SER A 101 0.55 -1.94 -1.25
C SER A 101 0.09 -3.36 -1.59
N VAL A 102 -0.66 -4.00 -0.68
CA VAL A 102 -1.24 -5.34 -0.88
C VAL A 102 -2.27 -5.33 -2.02
N LEU A 103 -3.18 -4.36 -2.03
CA LEU A 103 -4.21 -4.23 -3.08
C LEU A 103 -3.58 -3.96 -4.46
N LEU A 104 -2.58 -3.08 -4.52
CA LEU A 104 -1.86 -2.81 -5.76
C LEU A 104 -1.08 -4.03 -6.27
N SER A 105 -0.50 -4.81 -5.35
CA SER A 105 0.17 -6.07 -5.71
C SER A 105 -0.80 -7.07 -6.32
N MET A 106 -2.02 -7.18 -5.77
CA MET A 106 -3.09 -7.99 -6.34
C MET A 106 -3.50 -7.51 -7.73
N LEU A 107 -3.66 -6.20 -7.93
CA LEU A 107 -3.96 -5.64 -9.25
C LEU A 107 -2.84 -5.91 -10.26
N CYS A 108 -1.58 -5.81 -9.85
CA CYS A 108 -0.44 -6.18 -10.71
C CYS A 108 -0.49 -7.66 -11.11
N ALA A 109 -0.81 -8.55 -10.17
CA ALA A 109 -0.93 -9.97 -10.44
C ALA A 109 -2.07 -10.27 -11.42
N MET A 110 -3.23 -9.65 -11.22
CA MET A 110 -4.39 -9.79 -12.11
C MET A 110 -4.11 -9.28 -13.52
N ASP A 111 -3.44 -8.13 -13.65
CA ASP A 111 -3.00 -7.58 -14.94
C ASP A 111 -2.07 -8.55 -15.67
N LEU A 112 -1.08 -9.12 -14.96
CA LEU A 112 -0.17 -10.11 -15.52
C LEU A 112 -0.89 -11.39 -15.98
N ILE A 113 -1.82 -11.91 -15.18
CA ILE A 113 -2.64 -13.09 -15.54
C ILE A 113 -3.45 -12.80 -16.80
N THR A 114 -4.03 -11.60 -16.89
CA THR A 114 -4.85 -11.17 -18.03
C THR A 114 -4.02 -11.09 -19.30
N VAL A 115 -2.83 -10.50 -19.23
CA VAL A 115 -1.88 -10.44 -20.35
C VAL A 115 -1.46 -11.84 -20.80
N ILE A 116 -1.16 -12.75 -19.87
CA ILE A 116 -0.79 -14.14 -20.20
C ILE A 116 -1.96 -14.89 -20.84
N ALA A 117 -3.18 -14.74 -20.29
CA ALA A 117 -4.38 -15.40 -20.82
C ALA A 117 -4.67 -14.93 -22.24
N TYR A 118 -4.55 -13.62 -22.50
CA TYR A 118 -4.74 -13.03 -23.82
C TYR A 118 -3.71 -13.50 -24.85
N HIS A 119 -2.42 -13.56 -24.46
CA HIS A 119 -1.39 -14.11 -25.35
C HIS A 119 -1.67 -15.58 -25.71
N ARG A 120 -2.18 -16.37 -24.75
CA ARG A 120 -2.54 -17.77 -25.03
C ARG A 120 -3.77 -17.92 -25.93
N SER A 121 -4.77 -17.05 -25.83
CA SER A 121 -5.96 -17.13 -26.69
C SER A 121 -5.62 -16.75 -28.14
N THR A 122 -4.81 -15.71 -28.34
CA THR A 122 -4.38 -15.28 -29.67
C THR A 122 -3.52 -16.32 -30.39
N GLU A 123 -2.64 -17.03 -29.67
CA GLU A 123 -1.88 -18.16 -30.22
C GLU A 123 -2.77 -19.34 -30.66
N GLN A 124 -3.91 -19.55 -30.02
CA GLN A 124 -4.84 -20.64 -30.38
C GLN A 124 -5.66 -20.34 -31.63
N GLU A 125 -6.01 -19.08 -31.86
CA GLU A 125 -6.75 -18.63 -33.05
C GLU A 125 -5.86 -18.51 -34.28
N LEU A 126 -4.54 -18.36 -34.10
CA LEU A 126 -3.56 -18.38 -35.19
C LEU A 126 -3.30 -19.79 -35.78
N LYS A 127 -4.28 -20.71 -35.68
CA LYS A 127 -4.38 -21.87 -36.58
C LYS A 127 -5.15 -21.42 -37.82
N PRO A 128 -4.60 -21.60 -39.02
CA PRO A 128 -4.98 -20.84 -40.21
C PRO A 128 -6.41 -21.17 -40.67
N ALA A 129 -7.35 -20.29 -40.35
CA ALA A 129 -8.54 -20.07 -41.14
C ALA A 129 -8.59 -18.57 -41.42
N GLU A 130 -8.35 -18.19 -42.68
CA GLU A 130 -8.35 -16.80 -43.16
C GLU A 130 -9.64 -16.08 -42.72
N ALA A 131 -9.50 -15.10 -41.83
CA ALA A 131 -10.55 -14.15 -41.47
C ALA A 131 -9.92 -12.77 -41.20
N PRO A 132 -10.66 -11.68 -41.48
CA PRO A 132 -10.09 -10.34 -41.58
C PRO A 132 -9.65 -9.82 -40.20
N VAL A 133 -8.42 -9.31 -40.16
CA VAL A 133 -7.76 -8.75 -38.97
C VAL A 133 -8.47 -7.47 -38.54
N GLU A 134 -9.19 -7.52 -37.43
CA GLU A 134 -9.64 -6.30 -36.72
C GLU A 134 -8.43 -5.62 -36.04
N PRO A 135 -8.45 -4.28 -35.91
CA PRO A 135 -7.30 -3.54 -35.41
C PRO A 135 -7.09 -3.73 -33.91
N GLU A 136 -5.91 -4.25 -33.56
CA GLU A 136 -5.32 -4.51 -32.24
C GLU A 136 -5.43 -3.34 -31.22
N ASN A 137 -5.74 -2.12 -31.69
CA ASN A 137 -5.79 -0.92 -30.85
C ASN A 137 -7.02 -0.81 -29.93
N SER A 138 -8.16 -1.45 -30.26
CA SER A 138 -9.40 -1.27 -29.47
C SER A 138 -9.36 -1.97 -28.10
N LEU A 139 -8.62 -3.08 -27.99
CA LEU A 139 -8.56 -3.87 -26.76
C LEU A 139 -7.63 -3.25 -25.71
N HIS A 140 -6.51 -2.68 -26.15
CA HIS A 140 -5.55 -2.05 -25.24
C HIS A 140 -6.17 -0.81 -24.56
N GLU A 141 -6.99 -0.05 -25.29
CA GLU A 141 -7.76 1.07 -24.72
C GLU A 141 -8.82 0.59 -23.72
N GLY A 142 -9.47 -0.55 -23.97
CA GLY A 142 -10.46 -1.13 -23.04
C GLY A 142 -9.87 -1.53 -21.69
N ILE A 143 -8.74 -2.25 -21.70
CA ILE A 143 -8.04 -2.67 -20.47
C ILE A 143 -7.48 -1.46 -19.71
N GLN A 144 -6.92 -0.48 -20.42
CA GLN A 144 -6.42 0.75 -19.79
C GLN A 144 -7.54 1.54 -19.10
N ASN A 145 -8.74 1.61 -19.69
CA ASN A 145 -9.87 2.33 -19.11
C ASN A 145 -10.41 1.64 -17.85
N GLU A 146 -10.50 0.30 -17.85
CA GLU A 146 -10.88 -0.49 -16.67
C GLU A 146 -9.89 -0.31 -15.52
N ILE A 147 -8.58 -0.37 -15.79
CA ILE A 147 -7.57 -0.21 -14.74
C ILE A 147 -7.52 1.23 -14.25
N MET A 148 -7.65 2.23 -15.13
CA MET A 148 -7.80 3.62 -14.70
C MET A 148 -9.04 3.80 -13.83
N TYR A 149 -10.15 3.12 -14.13
CA TYR A 149 -11.35 3.16 -13.30
C TYR A 149 -11.11 2.58 -11.89
N TYR A 150 -10.49 1.39 -11.78
CA TYR A 150 -10.13 0.84 -10.47
C TYR A 150 -9.15 1.74 -9.70
N PHE A 151 -8.21 2.36 -10.41
CA PHE A 151 -7.26 3.29 -9.84
C PHE A 151 -7.93 4.59 -9.37
N SER A 152 -8.88 5.15 -10.13
CA SER A 152 -9.65 6.33 -9.72
C SER A 152 -10.58 6.03 -8.56
N VAL A 153 -11.09 4.79 -8.44
CA VAL A 153 -11.87 4.32 -7.29
C VAL A 153 -10.99 4.16 -6.05
N LEU A 154 -9.75 3.65 -6.20
CA LEU A 154 -8.82 3.46 -5.08
C LEU A 154 -8.18 4.75 -4.57
N PHE A 155 -8.01 5.76 -5.45
CA PHE A 155 -7.34 7.02 -5.14
C PHE A 155 -8.27 8.25 -5.24
N GLY A 156 -9.58 8.05 -5.36
CA GLY A 156 -10.60 9.10 -5.31
C GLY A 156 -10.56 10.13 -6.46
N GLN A 157 -9.93 9.84 -7.60
CA GLN A 157 -9.69 10.84 -8.66
C GLN A 157 -10.73 10.89 -9.80
N GLY A 158 -11.84 10.15 -9.71
CA GLY A 158 -12.82 10.15 -10.80
C GLY A 158 -14.17 9.60 -10.39
N GLN A 159 -15.19 10.45 -10.54
CA GLN A 159 -16.62 10.27 -10.24
C GLN A 159 -17.04 10.42 -8.77
N GLU A 160 -18.13 11.18 -8.60
CA GLU A 160 -19.04 11.20 -7.44
C GLU A 160 -19.68 9.81 -7.23
N LEU A 161 -18.86 8.77 -7.08
CA LEU A 161 -19.26 7.62 -6.28
C LEU A 161 -19.31 8.13 -4.84
N ASP A 162 -20.28 7.66 -4.04
CA ASP A 162 -20.36 7.84 -2.57
C ASP A 162 -19.13 7.17 -1.89
N LEU A 163 -17.93 7.63 -2.27
CA LEU A 163 -16.63 7.21 -1.79
C LEU A 163 -16.32 7.87 -0.44
N ASP A 164 -17.11 8.89 -0.07
CA ASP A 164 -17.24 9.34 1.30
C ASP A 164 -17.43 8.09 2.16
N ASP A 165 -18.38 7.19 1.91
CA ASP A 165 -18.64 6.07 2.84
C ASP A 165 -17.49 5.06 2.98
N LEU A 166 -16.65 4.81 1.96
CA LEU A 166 -15.55 3.84 2.09
C LEU A 166 -14.29 4.45 2.71
N GLU A 167 -13.87 5.65 2.27
CA GLU A 167 -12.76 6.36 2.89
C GLU A 167 -13.12 6.79 4.31
N VAL A 168 -14.34 7.31 4.51
CA VAL A 168 -14.91 7.62 5.83
C VAL A 168 -15.04 6.34 6.62
N SER A 169 -15.48 5.19 6.10
CA SER A 169 -15.55 3.97 6.93
C SER A 169 -14.17 3.48 7.37
N VAL A 170 -13.14 3.48 6.52
CA VAL A 170 -11.79 3.09 6.94
C VAL A 170 -11.24 4.11 7.94
N ILE A 171 -11.37 5.41 7.66
CA ILE A 171 -10.91 6.49 8.54
C ILE A 171 -11.68 6.52 9.87
N TRP A 172 -12.99 6.26 9.88
CA TRP A 172 -13.83 6.22 11.07
C TRP A 172 -13.69 4.93 11.86
N THR A 173 -13.50 3.81 11.17
CA THR A 173 -13.18 2.56 11.86
C THR A 173 -11.81 2.67 12.49
N LEU A 174 -10.84 3.30 11.81
CA LEU A 174 -9.57 3.69 12.41
C LEU A 174 -9.78 4.67 13.56
N ALA A 175 -10.62 5.71 13.44
CA ALA A 175 -10.85 6.68 14.52
C ALA A 175 -11.49 6.07 15.78
N GLY A 176 -12.28 4.99 15.61
CA GLY A 176 -12.97 4.28 16.70
C GLY A 176 -12.12 3.24 17.44
N GLN A 177 -10.96 2.83 16.90
CA GLN A 177 -10.12 1.83 17.56
C GLN A 177 -9.20 2.45 18.63
N GLY A 178 -8.94 1.67 19.67
CA GLY A 178 -7.81 1.93 20.55
C GLY A 178 -6.50 1.71 19.80
N TYR A 179 -5.59 2.68 19.88
CA TYR A 179 -4.21 2.52 19.42
C TYR A 179 -3.32 2.45 20.63
N ALA A 180 -2.52 1.40 20.69
CA ALA A 180 -1.47 1.27 21.67
C ALA A 180 -0.38 0.40 21.06
N GLY A 181 0.84 0.80 21.33
CA GLY A 181 2.03 0.05 21.03
C GLY A 181 3.11 0.53 22.00
N PRO A 182 4.20 -0.23 22.15
CA PRO A 182 5.39 0.35 22.73
C PRO A 182 5.77 1.56 21.87
N ALA A 183 6.10 2.72 22.49
CA ALA A 183 6.57 3.90 21.75
C ALA A 183 7.81 3.63 20.88
N ASP A 184 8.42 2.50 21.13
CA ASP A 184 9.67 2.01 20.62
C ASP A 184 9.60 1.51 19.16
N PHE A 185 8.40 1.15 18.70
CA PHE A 185 8.17 0.56 17.38
C PHE A 185 7.27 1.45 16.53
N TYR A 186 5.98 1.41 16.82
CA TYR A 186 4.94 2.22 16.21
C TYR A 186 3.65 1.93 16.98
N CYS A 187 2.73 2.88 16.95
CA CYS A 187 1.38 2.63 17.40
C CYS A 187 0.69 1.64 16.48
N TRP A 188 -0.04 0.70 17.07
CA TRP A 188 -0.80 -0.29 16.35
C TRP A 188 -2.21 -0.40 16.92
N VAL A 189 -3.11 -1.00 16.14
CA VAL A 189 -4.48 -1.26 16.57
C VAL A 189 -4.44 -2.24 17.75
N THR A 190 -5.04 -1.87 18.88
CA THR A 190 -5.14 -2.76 20.04
C THR A 190 -6.28 -3.75 19.84
N GLY A 191 -5.98 -5.03 20.07
CA GLY A 191 -6.98 -6.09 20.09
C GLY A 191 -6.74 -7.14 19.01
N PRO A 192 -6.71 -8.44 19.37
CA PRO A 192 -6.39 -9.50 18.42
C PRO A 192 -7.40 -9.58 17.26
N SER A 193 -8.67 -9.31 17.53
CA SER A 193 -9.74 -9.34 16.52
C SER A 193 -9.61 -8.22 15.48
N ALA A 194 -9.21 -7.03 15.90
CA ALA A 194 -9.03 -5.90 15.00
C ALA A 194 -7.78 -6.08 14.13
N ALA A 195 -6.66 -6.52 14.70
CA ALA A 195 -5.47 -6.87 13.93
C ALA A 195 -5.77 -7.96 12.89
N LEU A 196 -6.52 -9.00 13.26
CA LEU A 196 -6.94 -10.06 12.35
C LEU A 196 -7.78 -9.53 11.17
N GLY A 197 -8.80 -8.74 11.47
CA GLY A 197 -9.73 -8.24 10.45
C GLY A 197 -9.10 -7.21 9.50
N PHE A 198 -8.30 -6.27 10.02
CA PHE A 198 -7.76 -5.18 9.20
C PHE A 198 -6.49 -5.54 8.44
N PHE A 199 -5.69 -6.47 8.97
CA PHE A 199 -4.38 -6.76 8.39
C PHE A 199 -4.33 -8.15 7.77
N TYR A 200 -4.65 -9.18 8.56
CA TYR A 200 -4.47 -10.54 8.11
C TYR A 200 -5.48 -10.93 7.04
N VAL A 201 -6.77 -10.59 7.19
CA VAL A 201 -7.79 -10.97 6.21
C VAL A 201 -7.48 -10.45 4.80
N PRO A 202 -7.19 -9.15 4.57
CA PRO A 202 -6.81 -8.66 3.25
C PRO A 202 -5.58 -9.36 2.68
N VAL A 203 -4.53 -9.54 3.49
CA VAL A 203 -3.30 -10.22 3.08
C VAL A 203 -3.57 -11.67 2.67
N TRP A 204 -4.36 -12.41 3.45
CA TRP A 204 -4.74 -13.79 3.14
C TRP A 204 -5.59 -13.90 1.89
N ILE A 205 -6.53 -12.97 1.68
CA ILE A 205 -7.32 -12.90 0.44
C ILE A 205 -6.38 -12.71 -0.76
N THR A 206 -5.39 -11.81 -0.65
CA THR A 206 -4.41 -11.61 -1.72
C THR A 206 -3.55 -12.84 -2.00
N PHE A 207 -3.22 -13.66 -0.99
CA PHE A 207 -2.49 -14.92 -1.23
C PHE A 207 -3.33 -16.02 -1.89
N LEU A 208 -4.66 -15.96 -1.78
CA LEU A 208 -5.56 -16.98 -2.30
C LEU A 208 -6.05 -16.69 -3.73
N LEU A 209 -5.90 -15.45 -4.20
CA LEU A 209 -6.31 -14.98 -5.53
C LEU A 209 -5.12 -15.03 -6.50
#